data_AF-A0A3E5DFR5-F1
#
_entry.id   AF-A0A3E5DFR5-F1
#
_cell.length_a   1.000
_cell.length_b   1.000
_cell.length_c   1.000
_cell.angle_alpha   90.00
_cell.angle_beta   90.00
_cell.angle_gamma   90.00
#
_symmetry.space_group_name_H-M   'P 1'
#
loop_
_entity.id
_entity.type
_entity.pdbx_description
1 polymer ?
#
loop_
_entity_poly.entity_id
_entity_poly.type
_entity_poly.pdbx_seq_one_letter_code
_entity_poly.pdbx_strand_id
1 'polypeptide(L)'
;MAYFHNIHSLADLKKEYRRLALQHHPDKGGDTAIMQQVNTEFERLFEVWKDKPDVSAASTGYEHDYSGATAKEYTEYVYNEYRWKGRNYKGQHAPEIVELVRTWLKEIYPRYKFSVRRENYNSIYIKLMSADFEAFTRESGKVQDHINHYNIERNPDLTDRAKEVM
;
A
#
# COMPACT_ATOMS: atom_id res chain seq x y z
N MET A 1 -16.38 15.64 -25.74
CA MET A 1 -15.66 14.81 -24.76
C MET A 1 -14.89 13.79 -25.57
N ALA A 2 -13.60 13.61 -25.31
CA ALA A 2 -12.72 12.80 -26.15
C ALA A 2 -12.51 11.38 -25.59
N TYR A 3 -12.64 11.19 -24.28
CA TYR A 3 -12.30 9.92 -23.62
C TYR A 3 -13.47 9.31 -22.85
N PHE A 4 -14.31 10.13 -22.23
CA PHE A 4 -15.45 9.66 -21.46
C PHE A 4 -16.72 9.63 -22.33
N HIS A 5 -17.30 8.44 -22.46
CA HIS A 5 -18.48 8.19 -23.27
C HIS A 5 -19.52 7.43 -22.42
N ASN A 6 -20.81 7.74 -22.60
CA ASN A 6 -21.93 7.06 -21.94
C ASN A 6 -21.79 6.98 -20.41
N ILE A 7 -21.43 8.09 -19.76
CA ILE A 7 -21.37 8.19 -18.29
C ILE A 7 -22.76 8.50 -17.76
N HIS A 8 -23.30 7.62 -16.91
CA HIS A 8 -24.64 7.75 -16.35
C HIS A 8 -24.66 7.96 -14.83
N SER A 9 -23.52 7.81 -14.15
CA SER A 9 -23.38 8.08 -12.72
C SER A 9 -21.95 8.50 -12.35
N LEU A 10 -21.76 8.95 -11.11
CA LEU A 10 -20.43 9.17 -10.54
C LEU A 10 -19.62 7.87 -10.48
N ALA A 11 -20.28 6.74 -10.20
CA ALA A 11 -19.63 5.44 -10.14
C ALA A 11 -19.11 5.00 -11.53
N ASP A 12 -19.90 5.21 -12.59
CA ASP A 12 -19.48 4.98 -13.98
C ASP A 12 -18.27 5.84 -14.34
N LEU A 13 -18.29 7.11 -13.94
CA LEU A 13 -17.19 8.03 -14.18
C LEU A 13 -15.90 7.55 -13.51
N LYS A 14 -15.98 7.16 -12.23
CA LYS A 14 -14.85 6.65 -11.43
C LYS A 14 -14.28 5.36 -12.03
N LYS A 15 -15.15 4.43 -12.42
CA LYS A 15 -14.79 3.19 -13.11
C LYS A 15 -14.04 3.46 -14.40
N GLU A 16 -14.60 4.32 -15.25
CA GLU A 16 -14.01 4.62 -16.55
C GLU A 16 -12.70 5.40 -16.42
N TYR A 17 -12.59 6.30 -15.43
CA TYR A 17 -11.34 6.98 -15.12
C TYR A 17 -10.23 5.99 -14.76
N ARG A 18 -10.50 5.02 -13.87
CA ARG A 18 -9.51 3.98 -13.52
C ARG A 18 -9.10 3.15 -14.74
N ARG A 19 -10.04 2.83 -15.64
CA ARG A 19 -9.75 2.12 -16.91
C ARG A 19 -8.83 2.95 -17.82
N LEU A 20 -9.13 4.22 -18.03
CA LEU A 20 -8.33 5.14 -18.84
C LEU A 20 -6.96 5.40 -18.22
N ALA A 21 -6.88 5.56 -16.90
CA ALA A 21 -5.62 5.72 -16.19
C ALA A 21 -4.73 4.47 -16.34
N LEU A 22 -5.29 3.26 -16.24
CA LEU A 22 -4.56 2.03 -16.52
C LEU A 22 -3.97 1.96 -17.93
N GLN A 23 -4.65 2.55 -18.91
CA GLN A 23 -4.27 2.53 -20.32
C GLN A 23 -3.24 3.61 -20.68
N HIS A 24 -3.36 4.80 -20.09
CA HIS A 24 -2.65 5.99 -20.55
C HIS A 24 -1.61 6.55 -19.56
N HIS A 25 -1.52 6.02 -18.34
CA HIS A 25 -0.57 6.56 -17.38
C HIS A 25 0.90 6.38 -17.85
N PRO A 26 1.76 7.41 -17.77
CA PRO A 26 3.17 7.34 -18.20
C PRO A 26 4.00 6.24 -17.54
N ASP A 27 3.79 6.00 -16.25
CA ASP A 27 4.45 4.90 -15.52
C ASP A 27 4.09 3.49 -16.05
N LYS A 28 3.06 3.37 -16.90
CA LYS A 28 2.67 2.16 -17.64
C LYS A 28 3.05 2.19 -19.13
N GLY A 29 3.86 3.16 -19.55
CA GLY A 29 4.23 3.36 -20.95
C GLY A 29 3.18 4.12 -21.77
N GLY A 30 2.20 4.75 -21.11
CA GLY A 30 1.23 5.62 -21.76
C GLY A 30 1.76 7.04 -22.02
N ASP A 31 0.92 7.87 -22.63
CA ASP A 31 1.28 9.23 -23.02
C ASP A 31 0.86 10.26 -21.97
N THR A 32 1.78 11.15 -21.61
CA THR A 32 1.54 12.16 -20.56
C THR A 32 0.48 13.19 -20.98
N ALA A 33 0.45 13.61 -22.25
CA ALA A 33 -0.53 14.57 -22.73
C ALA A 33 -1.93 13.95 -22.76
N ILE A 34 -2.04 12.67 -23.13
CA ILE A 34 -3.31 11.93 -23.06
C ILE A 34 -3.79 11.83 -21.61
N MET A 35 -2.94 11.42 -20.67
CA MET A 35 -3.32 11.32 -19.25
C MET A 35 -3.75 12.67 -18.67
N GLN A 36 -3.08 13.76 -19.05
CA GLN A 36 -3.49 15.12 -18.66
C GLN A 36 -4.88 15.48 -19.19
N GLN A 37 -5.19 15.15 -20.45
CA GLN A 37 -6.52 15.38 -21.01
C GLN A 37 -7.60 14.54 -20.30
N VAL A 38 -7.30 13.28 -19.99
CA VAL A 38 -8.18 12.40 -19.21
C VAL A 38 -8.46 13.03 -17.83
N ASN A 39 -7.45 13.51 -17.12
CA ASN A 39 -7.64 14.17 -15.82
C ASN A 39 -8.50 15.43 -15.93
N THR A 40 -8.26 16.29 -16.92
CA THR A 40 -9.04 17.52 -17.14
C THR A 40 -10.50 17.23 -17.53
N GLU A 41 -10.75 16.16 -18.29
CA GLU A 41 -12.11 15.75 -18.63
C GLU A 41 -12.82 15.11 -17.43
N PHE A 42 -12.11 14.30 -16.64
CA PHE A 42 -12.59 13.72 -15.40
C PHE A 42 -12.99 14.79 -14.38
N GLU A 43 -12.14 15.78 -14.11
CA GLU A 43 -12.44 16.87 -13.18
C GLU A 43 -13.73 17.60 -13.56
N ARG A 44 -13.91 17.92 -14.84
CA ARG A 44 -15.13 18.57 -15.33
C ARG A 44 -16.38 17.71 -15.15
N LEU A 45 -16.30 16.41 -15.43
CA LEU A 45 -17.43 15.50 -15.25
C LEU A 45 -17.72 15.24 -13.77
N PHE A 46 -16.69 15.19 -12.93
CA PHE A 46 -16.85 14.94 -11.51
C PHE A 46 -17.71 16.01 -10.87
N GLU A 47 -17.47 17.29 -11.20
CA GLU A 47 -18.31 18.40 -10.74
C GLU A 47 -19.77 18.30 -11.19
N VAL A 48 -20.04 17.69 -12.36
CA VAL A 48 -21.41 17.47 -12.86
C VAL A 48 -22.12 16.34 -12.12
N TRP A 49 -21.39 15.32 -11.66
CA TRP A 49 -21.96 14.10 -11.10
C TRP A 49 -21.89 14.01 -9.57
N LYS A 50 -21.03 14.79 -8.89
CA LYS A 50 -20.76 14.66 -7.45
C LYS A 50 -21.97 14.83 -6.54
N ASP A 51 -22.93 15.68 -6.93
CA ASP A 51 -24.13 15.98 -6.13
C ASP A 51 -25.38 15.26 -6.66
N LYS A 52 -25.26 14.47 -7.74
CA LYS A 52 -26.38 13.75 -8.32
C LYS A 52 -26.60 12.45 -7.56
N PRO A 53 -27.86 12.08 -7.28
CA PRO A 53 -28.15 10.77 -6.70
C PRO A 53 -27.68 9.69 -7.68
N ASP A 54 -27.19 8.57 -7.15
CA ASP A 54 -26.78 7.46 -8.00
C ASP A 54 -28.04 6.84 -8.62
N VAL A 55 -28.18 6.98 -9.94
CA VAL A 55 -29.36 6.55 -10.69
C VAL A 55 -29.13 5.20 -11.39
N SER A 56 -27.98 4.57 -11.17
CA SER A 56 -27.65 3.31 -11.83
C SER A 56 -28.51 2.15 -11.29
N ALA A 57 -29.15 1.42 -12.21
CA ALA A 57 -29.90 0.20 -11.89
C ALA A 57 -29.01 -0.98 -11.50
N ALA A 58 -27.70 -0.90 -11.72
CA ALA A 58 -26.73 -1.95 -11.42
C ALA A 58 -25.50 -1.37 -10.68
N SER A 59 -25.13 -1.97 -9.54
CA SER A 59 -23.92 -1.60 -8.83
C SER A 59 -22.69 -1.99 -9.65
N THR A 60 -21.83 -1.02 -9.90
CA THR A 60 -20.55 -1.15 -10.57
C THR A 60 -19.41 -1.51 -9.62
N GLY A 61 -19.61 -1.34 -8.31
CA GLY A 61 -18.61 -1.52 -7.25
C GLY A 61 -17.80 -0.26 -6.93
N TYR A 62 -18.03 0.86 -7.63
CA TYR A 62 -17.30 2.12 -7.45
C TYR A 62 -18.11 3.21 -6.72
N GLU A 63 -19.32 2.89 -6.27
CA GLU A 63 -20.25 3.84 -5.64
C GLU A 63 -19.63 4.48 -4.38
N HIS A 64 -18.95 3.66 -3.57
CA HIS A 64 -18.32 4.10 -2.32
C HIS A 64 -16.82 4.41 -2.44
N ASP A 65 -16.24 4.24 -3.63
CA ASP A 65 -14.81 4.42 -3.88
C ASP A 65 -14.38 5.86 -3.56
N TYR A 66 -13.53 6.02 -2.53
CA TYR A 66 -13.11 7.32 -1.96
C TYR A 66 -14.27 8.32 -1.78
N SER A 67 -15.32 7.91 -1.05
CA SER A 67 -16.47 8.75 -0.73
C SER A 67 -16.05 10.09 -0.08
N GLY A 68 -16.62 11.20 -0.57
CA GLY A 68 -16.34 12.55 -0.07
C GLY A 68 -15.09 13.22 -0.65
N ALA A 69 -14.31 12.53 -1.48
CA ALA A 69 -13.14 13.13 -2.15
C ALA A 69 -13.56 14.15 -3.23
N THR A 70 -12.76 15.20 -3.37
CA THR A 70 -12.76 16.04 -4.58
C THR A 70 -12.21 15.28 -5.79
N ALA A 71 -12.44 15.76 -7.00
CA ALA A 71 -11.88 15.15 -8.21
C ALA A 71 -10.36 15.00 -8.14
N LYS A 72 -9.67 16.05 -7.66
CA LYS A 72 -8.21 16.06 -7.51
C LYS A 72 -7.76 15.02 -6.49
N GLU A 73 -8.34 15.00 -5.29
CA GLU A 73 -8.01 13.98 -4.28
C GLU A 73 -8.25 12.56 -4.81
N TYR A 74 -9.37 12.34 -5.51
CA TYR A 74 -9.67 11.05 -6.12
C TYR A 74 -8.57 10.61 -7.09
N THR A 75 -8.16 11.48 -8.03
CA THR A 75 -7.05 11.16 -8.95
C THR A 75 -5.75 10.88 -8.21
N GLU A 76 -5.48 11.61 -7.12
CA GLU A 76 -4.28 11.41 -6.31
C GLU A 76 -4.29 10.08 -5.57
N TYR A 77 -5.44 9.68 -5.02
CA TYR A 77 -5.63 8.39 -4.36
C TYR A 77 -5.46 7.24 -5.34
N VAL A 78 -6.09 7.30 -6.51
CA VAL A 78 -5.93 6.28 -7.56
C VAL A 78 -4.46 6.12 -7.97
N TYR A 79 -3.75 7.24 -8.18
CA TYR A 79 -2.32 7.17 -8.53
C TYR A 79 -1.48 6.63 -7.37
N ASN A 80 -1.81 6.97 -6.13
CA ASN A 80 -1.13 6.41 -4.95
C ASN A 80 -1.38 4.89 -4.84
N GLU A 81 -2.63 4.46 -4.97
CA GLU A 81 -3.05 3.06 -4.95
C GLU A 81 -2.28 2.25 -5.98
N TYR A 82 -2.21 2.75 -7.22
CA TYR A 82 -1.50 2.07 -8.30
C TYR A 82 0.03 2.29 -8.33
N ARG A 83 0.56 3.11 -7.41
CA ARG A 83 1.99 3.48 -7.33
C ARG A 83 2.50 4.19 -8.58
N TRP A 84 1.66 5.03 -9.19
CA TRP A 84 1.89 5.75 -10.43
C TRP A 84 2.18 7.24 -10.22
N LYS A 85 3.11 7.55 -9.32
CA LYS A 85 3.54 8.95 -9.08
C LYS A 85 4.99 9.17 -9.53
N GLY A 86 5.60 8.19 -10.20
CA GLY A 86 7.00 8.21 -10.63
C GLY A 86 7.95 8.71 -9.54
N ARG A 87 8.89 9.57 -9.93
CA ARG A 87 9.86 10.22 -9.02
C ARG A 87 9.23 11.20 -8.02
N ASN A 88 7.95 11.55 -8.19
CA ASN A 88 7.20 12.44 -7.30
C ASN A 88 6.38 11.68 -6.24
N TYR A 89 6.50 10.35 -6.20
CA TYR A 89 5.82 9.54 -5.19
C TYR A 89 6.34 9.84 -3.78
N LYS A 90 5.42 10.21 -2.87
CA LYS A 90 5.67 10.40 -1.44
C LYS A 90 4.83 9.47 -0.55
N GLY A 91 4.23 8.41 -1.10
CA GLY A 91 3.57 7.38 -0.27
C GLY A 91 4.57 6.39 0.32
N GLN A 92 4.10 5.41 1.10
CA GLN A 92 4.94 4.49 1.89
C GLN A 92 6.00 3.77 1.06
N HIS A 93 7.14 4.43 0.95
CA HIS A 93 8.34 3.91 0.34
C HIS A 93 8.86 2.80 1.25
N ALA A 94 9.43 1.72 0.70
CA ALA A 94 9.96 0.66 1.57
C ALA A 94 10.93 1.17 2.66
N PRO A 95 11.78 2.20 2.42
CA PRO A 95 12.50 2.91 3.49
C PRO A 95 11.60 3.50 4.59
N GLU A 96 10.48 4.10 4.25
CA GLU A 96 9.51 4.64 5.21
C GLU A 96 8.87 3.53 6.05
N ILE A 97 8.48 2.41 5.44
CA ILE A 97 7.98 1.24 6.16
C ILE A 97 9.06 0.71 7.12
N VAL A 98 10.32 0.66 6.67
CA VAL A 98 11.45 0.28 7.53
C VAL A 98 11.57 1.23 8.73
N GLU A 99 11.45 2.55 8.53
CA GLU A 99 11.51 3.50 9.64
C GLU A 99 10.31 3.39 10.59
N LEU A 100 9.10 3.18 10.09
CA LEU A 100 7.91 2.95 10.92
C LEU A 100 8.09 1.71 11.81
N VAL A 101 8.57 0.61 11.23
CA VAL A 101 8.86 -0.63 11.98
C VAL A 101 9.97 -0.40 13.01
N ARG A 102 11.03 0.36 12.67
CA ARG A 102 12.10 0.71 13.61
C ARG A 102 11.58 1.51 14.80
N THR A 103 10.74 2.51 14.55
CA THR A 103 10.14 3.34 15.60
C THR A 103 9.27 2.49 16.53
N TRP A 104 8.36 1.71 15.95
CA TRP A 104 7.49 0.81 16.72
C TRP A 104 8.29 -0.18 17.58
N LEU A 105 9.31 -0.86 17.03
CA LEU A 105 10.13 -1.80 17.80
C LEU A 105 10.88 -1.13 18.96
N LYS A 106 11.35 0.12 18.79
CA LYS A 106 12.02 0.88 19.86
C LYS A 106 11.07 1.27 20.97
N GLU A 107 9.82 1.59 20.64
CA GLU A 107 8.80 1.96 21.61
C GLU A 107 8.31 0.75 22.41
N ILE A 108 8.03 -0.37 21.74
CA ILE A 108 7.51 -1.59 22.38
C ILE A 108 8.59 -2.35 23.13
N TYR A 109 9.81 -2.42 22.59
CA TYR A 109 10.91 -3.20 23.15
C TYR A 109 12.17 -2.35 23.38
N PRO A 110 12.13 -1.33 24.26
CA PRO A 110 13.24 -0.37 24.44
C PRO A 110 14.52 -1.02 24.98
N ARG A 111 14.41 -2.20 25.60
CA ARG A 111 15.52 -2.98 26.15
C ARG A 111 16.16 -3.92 25.13
N TYR A 112 15.54 -4.11 23.96
CA TYR A 112 15.98 -5.06 22.94
C TYR A 112 16.62 -4.31 21.78
N LYS A 113 17.53 -4.99 21.07
CA LYS A 113 18.20 -4.43 19.90
C LYS A 113 17.73 -5.17 18.67
N PHE A 114 17.03 -4.48 17.79
CA PHE A 114 16.62 -5.02 16.49
C PHE A 114 17.45 -4.42 15.34
N SER A 115 17.71 -5.23 14.32
CA SER A 115 18.13 -4.74 13.00
C SER A 115 16.96 -4.89 12.03
N VAL A 116 16.49 -3.77 11.48
CA VAL A 116 15.46 -3.75 10.44
C VAL A 116 16.12 -3.25 9.16
N ARG A 117 16.19 -4.09 8.14
CA ARG A 117 16.86 -3.77 6.88
C ARG A 117 16.01 -4.24 5.71
N ARG A 118 16.11 -3.51 4.61
CA ARG A 118 15.68 -3.99 3.30
C ARG A 118 16.94 -4.32 2.51
N GLU A 119 17.18 -5.59 2.24
CA GLU A 119 18.33 -6.01 1.43
C GLU A 119 17.93 -6.05 -0.06
N ASN A 120 16.70 -6.47 -0.39
CA ASN A 120 16.19 -6.61 -1.76
C ASN A 120 14.79 -5.99 -1.96
N TYR A 121 14.24 -6.06 -3.18
CA TYR A 121 12.97 -5.42 -3.50
C TYR A 121 11.74 -6.01 -2.79
N ASN A 122 11.79 -7.27 -2.33
CA ASN A 122 10.60 -8.06 -1.99
C ASN A 122 10.43 -8.39 -0.49
N SER A 123 11.35 -7.97 0.38
CA SER A 123 11.29 -8.33 1.80
C SER A 123 11.93 -7.31 2.71
N ILE A 124 11.37 -7.15 3.91
CA ILE A 124 12.00 -6.45 5.04
C ILE A 124 12.49 -7.53 6.00
N TYR A 125 13.78 -7.49 6.32
CA TYR A 125 14.42 -8.38 7.27
C TYR A 125 14.43 -7.73 8.64
N ILE A 126 13.85 -8.41 9.62
CA ILE A 126 13.87 -8.03 11.03
C ILE A 126 14.71 -9.08 11.76
N LYS A 127 15.75 -8.63 12.46
CA LYS A 127 16.65 -9.49 13.25
C LYS A 127 16.66 -9.01 14.69
N LEU A 128 16.32 -9.89 15.63
CA LEU A 128 16.58 -9.67 17.05
C LEU A 128 18.06 -9.91 17.31
N MET A 129 18.80 -8.85 17.65
CA MET A 129 20.26 -8.88 17.85
C MET A 129 20.65 -9.06 19.32
N SER A 130 19.81 -8.57 20.23
CA SER A 130 20.03 -8.66 21.67
C SER A 130 18.69 -8.55 22.39
N ALA A 131 18.48 -9.38 23.39
CA ALA A 131 17.35 -9.35 24.30
C ALA A 131 17.79 -9.68 25.72
N ASP A 132 16.86 -9.61 26.67
CA ASP A 132 17.05 -10.03 28.06
C ASP A 132 16.71 -11.51 28.30
N PHE A 133 16.53 -12.28 27.23
CA PHE A 133 16.17 -13.69 27.26
C PHE A 133 17.00 -14.47 26.23
N GLU A 134 17.14 -15.77 26.48
CA GLU A 134 17.73 -16.71 25.53
C GLU A 134 16.72 -17.02 24.43
N ALA A 135 17.05 -16.70 23.18
CA ALA A 135 16.14 -16.92 22.06
C ALA A 135 15.97 -18.42 21.74
N PHE A 136 17.03 -19.20 21.95
CA PHE A 136 17.07 -20.61 21.61
C PHE A 136 17.09 -21.50 22.85
N THR A 137 16.48 -22.68 22.73
CA THR A 137 16.52 -23.70 23.78
C THR A 137 17.95 -24.25 23.93
N ARG A 138 18.30 -24.73 25.13
CA ARG A 138 19.65 -25.27 25.38
C ARG A 138 19.91 -26.51 24.52
N GLU A 139 18.87 -27.30 24.30
CA GLU A 139 18.86 -28.54 23.53
C GLU A 139 19.16 -28.28 22.05
N SER A 140 18.69 -27.15 21.51
CA SER A 140 18.97 -26.78 20.12
C SER A 140 20.46 -26.49 19.86
N GLY A 141 21.20 -26.05 20.89
CA GLY A 141 22.58 -25.59 20.76
C GLY A 141 22.79 -24.39 19.84
N LYS A 142 21.70 -23.72 19.41
CA LYS A 142 21.75 -22.61 18.46
C LYS A 142 22.08 -21.29 19.15
N VAL A 143 22.86 -20.47 18.45
CA VAL A 143 23.15 -19.07 18.83
C VAL A 143 22.63 -18.07 17.79
N GLN A 144 22.26 -18.55 16.60
CA GLN A 144 21.68 -17.77 15.51
C GLN A 144 20.88 -18.71 14.58
N ASP A 145 19.76 -18.22 14.03
CA ASP A 145 19.01 -18.93 13.00
C ASP A 145 18.18 -17.97 12.13
N HIS A 146 17.72 -18.45 10.97
CA HIS A 146 16.73 -17.79 10.13
C HIS A 146 15.35 -18.37 10.42
N ILE A 147 14.45 -17.54 10.95
CA ILE A 147 13.14 -17.99 11.38
C ILE A 147 12.10 -17.71 10.30
N ASN A 148 11.33 -18.74 9.95
CA ASN A 148 10.15 -18.60 9.11
C ASN A 148 8.95 -18.21 9.99
N HIS A 149 8.39 -17.02 9.76
CA HIS A 149 7.31 -16.48 10.59
C HIS A 149 6.04 -17.36 10.62
N TYR A 150 5.82 -18.16 9.58
CA TYR A 150 4.70 -19.10 9.55
C TYR A 150 4.83 -20.26 10.57
N ASN A 151 6.04 -20.49 11.10
CA ASN A 151 6.36 -21.65 11.92
C ASN A 151 6.89 -21.30 13.33
N ILE A 152 6.85 -20.03 13.74
CA ILE A 152 7.41 -19.57 15.03
C ILE A 152 6.86 -20.39 16.20
N GLU A 153 5.55 -20.49 16.30
CA GLU A 153 4.86 -21.21 17.39
C GLU A 153 5.29 -22.68 17.51
N ARG A 154 5.54 -23.31 16.36
CA ARG A 154 5.85 -24.74 16.25
C ARG A 154 7.35 -25.03 16.27
N ASN A 155 8.20 -24.02 16.27
CA ASN A 155 9.65 -24.22 16.23
C ASN A 155 10.15 -24.74 17.60
N PRO A 156 10.67 -25.97 17.69
CA PRO A 156 11.14 -26.54 18.95
C PRO A 156 12.45 -25.92 19.42
N ASP A 157 13.17 -25.21 18.54
CA ASP A 157 14.44 -24.59 18.86
C ASP A 157 14.27 -23.24 19.58
N LEU A 158 13.07 -22.66 19.54
CA LEU A 158 12.77 -21.36 20.15
C LEU A 158 12.22 -21.52 21.56
N THR A 159 12.63 -20.63 22.45
CA THR A 159 12.00 -20.49 23.76
C THR A 159 10.62 -19.85 23.63
N ASP A 160 9.73 -20.08 24.61
CA ASP A 160 8.39 -19.47 24.60
C ASP A 160 8.44 -17.94 24.55
N ARG A 161 9.42 -17.34 25.25
CA ARG A 161 9.64 -15.89 25.21
C ARG A 161 10.09 -15.40 23.83
N ALA A 162 10.90 -16.18 23.12
CA ALA A 162 11.30 -15.85 21.76
C ALA A 162 10.11 -15.90 20.79
N LYS A 163 9.18 -16.84 20.98
CA LYS A 163 7.96 -16.94 20.17
C LYS A 163 7.00 -15.78 20.39
N GLU A 164 6.89 -15.30 21.62
CA GLU A 164 6.05 -14.13 21.93
C GLU A 164 6.58 -12.83 21.31
N VAL A 165 7.90 -12.72 21.10
CA VAL A 165 8.57 -11.49 20.66
C VAL A 165 8.78 -11.44 19.13
N MET A 166 8.85 -12.58 18.45
CA MET A 166 9.13 -12.68 17.00
C MET A 166 7.87 -12.87 16.18
#